data_AF-A0A529R7B9-F1
#
_entry.id   AF-A0A529R7B9-F1
#
_cell.length_a   1.000
_cell.length_b   1.000
_cell.length_c   1.000
_cell.angle_alpha   90.00
_cell.angle_beta   90.00
_cell.angle_gamma   90.00
#
_symmetry.space_group_name_H-M   'P 1'
#
loop_
_entity.id
_entity.type
_entity.pdbx_description
1 polymer ?
#
loop_
_entity_poly.entity_id
_entity_poly.type
_entity_poly.pdbx_seq_one_letter_code
_entity_poly.pdbx_strand_id
1 'polypeptide(L)'
;MLKTAALKIPQIRRLWQDRANLLAERDLLQRENQRLRSEEADSGSVFFHYNCSFDAIDTINRHARTDLTAQPSYVTNFLGVRVAPKFFPGILDGKAGTIEPIPIPANWHADIAEWAAALRAVDLALERFRVVELGCGWGCWLNNTGAAARNKGLSVDLIGIEGDAEHVAYAQEAMAANGFLEDEFRIIHGVAAPEKGVALFPVVGNAGASWG
;
A
#
# COMPACT_ATOMS: atom_id res chain seq x y z
N MET A 1 -19.43 -19.99 35.22
CA MET A 1 -19.65 -19.03 36.33
C MET A 1 -18.75 -17.78 36.25
N LEU A 2 -17.45 -17.89 35.93
CA LEU A 2 -16.55 -16.73 35.85
C LEU A 2 -16.97 -15.63 34.85
N LYS A 3 -17.42 -16.01 33.65
CA LYS A 3 -17.84 -15.06 32.59
C LYS A 3 -19.00 -14.16 33.03
N THR A 4 -20.01 -14.75 33.67
CA THR A 4 -21.20 -14.02 34.14
C THR A 4 -20.86 -13.07 35.29
N ALA A 5 -19.90 -13.44 36.15
CA ALA A 5 -19.39 -12.56 37.20
C ALA A 5 -18.55 -11.40 36.62
N ALA A 6 -17.67 -11.70 35.65
CA ALA A 6 -16.85 -10.70 34.98
C ALA A 6 -17.68 -9.64 34.23
N LEU A 7 -18.78 -10.04 33.58
CA LEU A 7 -19.70 -9.11 32.89
C LEU A 7 -20.53 -8.22 33.83
N LYS A 8 -20.41 -8.36 35.16
CA LYS A 8 -20.94 -7.37 36.12
C LYS A 8 -20.04 -6.14 36.24
N ILE A 9 -18.76 -6.26 35.90
CA ILE A 9 -17.81 -5.14 35.89
C ILE A 9 -18.11 -4.29 34.64
N PRO A 10 -18.49 -3.00 34.76
CA PRO A 10 -18.94 -2.18 33.64
C PRO A 10 -17.93 -2.09 32.48
N GLN A 11 -16.64 -1.99 32.80
CA GLN A 11 -15.56 -1.93 31.82
C GLN A 11 -15.45 -3.23 31.00
N ILE A 12 -15.53 -4.38 31.67
CA ILE A 12 -15.49 -5.69 31.01
C ILE A 12 -16.75 -5.91 30.17
N ARG A 13 -17.92 -5.48 30.66
CA ARG A 13 -19.16 -5.53 29.89
C ARG A 13 -19.07 -4.70 28.62
N ARG A 14 -18.53 -3.48 28.70
CA ARG A 14 -18.32 -2.60 27.55
C ARG A 14 -17.40 -3.27 26.52
N LEU A 15 -16.21 -3.74 26.92
CA LEU A 15 -15.29 -4.44 26.02
C LEU A 15 -15.93 -5.67 25.36
N TRP A 16 -16.76 -6.40 26.12
CA TRP A 16 -17.46 -7.56 25.58
C TRP A 16 -18.53 -7.18 24.55
N GLN A 17 -19.27 -6.09 24.81
CA GLN A 17 -20.24 -5.54 23.86
C GLN A 17 -19.54 -5.00 22.60
N ASP A 18 -18.45 -4.25 22.77
CA ASP A 18 -17.64 -3.73 21.66
C ASP A 18 -17.13 -4.89 20.80
N ARG A 19 -16.61 -5.96 21.42
CA ARG A 19 -16.23 -7.19 20.71
C ARG A 19 -17.41 -7.82 19.96
N ALA A 20 -18.59 -7.91 20.58
CA ALA A 20 -19.76 -8.50 19.94
C ALA A 20 -20.23 -7.68 18.73
N ASN A 21 -20.21 -6.34 18.84
CA ASN A 21 -20.54 -5.42 17.77
C ASN A 21 -19.54 -5.56 16.60
N LEU A 22 -18.24 -5.58 16.90
CA LEU A 22 -17.18 -5.76 15.89
C LEU A 22 -17.31 -7.11 15.17
N LEU A 23 -17.67 -8.18 15.88
CA LEU A 23 -17.92 -9.47 15.24
C LEU A 23 -19.15 -9.44 14.32
N ALA A 24 -20.24 -8.79 14.75
CA ALA A 24 -21.43 -8.65 13.93
C ALA A 24 -21.16 -7.81 12.67
N GLU A 25 -20.42 -6.71 12.80
CA GLU A 25 -19.99 -5.87 11.68
C GLU A 25 -19.10 -6.65 10.71
N ARG A 26 -18.09 -7.38 11.21
CA ARG A 26 -17.27 -8.28 10.40
C ARG A 26 -18.12 -9.29 9.63
N ASP A 27 -19.09 -9.93 10.29
CA ASP A 27 -19.92 -10.98 9.68
C ASP A 27 -20.88 -10.42 8.62
N LEU A 28 -21.30 -9.16 8.75
CA LEU A 28 -22.08 -8.44 7.74
C LEU A 28 -21.20 -8.11 6.53
N LEU A 29 -20.03 -7.52 6.78
CA LEU A 29 -19.08 -7.17 5.72
C LEU A 29 -18.57 -8.40 4.96
N GLN A 30 -18.33 -9.51 5.64
CA GLN A 30 -17.95 -10.78 5.01
C GLN A 30 -19.04 -11.32 4.08
N ARG A 31 -20.32 -11.23 4.48
CA ARG A 31 -21.44 -11.66 3.64
C ARG A 31 -21.59 -10.76 2.42
N GLU A 32 -21.48 -9.46 2.60
CA GLU A 32 -21.55 -8.51 1.49
C GLU A 32 -20.39 -8.71 0.51
N ASN A 33 -19.17 -8.89 1.02
CA ASN A 33 -18.01 -9.24 0.18
C ASN A 33 -18.20 -10.55 -0.57
N GLN A 34 -18.79 -11.57 0.06
CA GLN A 34 -19.06 -12.84 -0.62
C GLN A 34 -20.08 -12.66 -1.75
N ARG A 35 -21.09 -11.80 -1.55
CA ARG A 35 -22.08 -11.44 -2.57
C ARG A 35 -21.41 -10.74 -3.75
N LEU A 36 -20.63 -9.69 -3.49
CA LEU A 36 -19.90 -8.93 -4.51
C LEU A 36 -18.97 -9.83 -5.34
N ARG A 37 -18.21 -10.71 -4.67
CA ARG A 37 -17.35 -11.70 -5.34
C ARG A 37 -18.12 -12.71 -6.20
N SER A 38 -19.37 -13.02 -5.86
CA SER A 38 -20.21 -13.92 -6.65
C SER A 38 -20.87 -13.24 -7.85
N GLU A 39 -21.06 -11.91 -7.77
CA GLU A 39 -21.60 -11.09 -8.87
C GLU A 39 -20.51 -10.72 -9.89
N GLU A 40 -19.26 -10.54 -9.45
CA GLU A 40 -18.07 -10.36 -10.32
C GLU A 40 -17.55 -11.69 -10.92
N ALA A 41 -18.45 -12.59 -11.33
CA ALA A 41 -18.09 -13.94 -11.79
C ALA A 41 -16.89 -13.97 -12.77
N ASP A 42 -15.83 -14.60 -12.29
CA ASP A 42 -14.89 -15.45 -13.01
C ASP A 42 -13.98 -14.77 -14.06
N SER A 43 -12.96 -14.04 -13.59
CA SER A 43 -11.81 -13.77 -14.45
C SER A 43 -10.93 -15.02 -14.68
N GLY A 44 -11.18 -16.14 -13.97
CA GLY A 44 -10.33 -17.35 -13.97
C GLY A 44 -8.88 -17.13 -13.51
N SER A 45 -8.52 -15.90 -13.08
CA SER A 45 -7.14 -15.56 -12.73
C SER A 45 -6.88 -15.85 -11.25
N VAL A 46 -5.80 -16.57 -11.00
CA VAL A 46 -5.31 -16.86 -9.65
C VAL A 46 -5.02 -15.59 -8.83
N PHE A 47 -4.84 -14.46 -9.49
CA PHE A 47 -4.56 -13.17 -8.86
C PHE A 47 -5.80 -12.46 -8.29
N PHE A 48 -7.01 -12.99 -8.52
CA PHE A 48 -8.24 -12.51 -7.85
C PHE A 48 -8.57 -13.26 -6.56
N HIS A 49 -7.64 -14.08 -6.04
CA HIS A 49 -7.82 -14.79 -4.78
C HIS A 49 -7.29 -13.97 -3.59
N TYR A 50 -8.16 -13.18 -2.97
CA TYR A 50 -7.88 -12.46 -1.72
C TYR A 50 -9.03 -12.62 -0.72
N ASN A 51 -8.78 -12.28 0.56
CA ASN A 51 -9.79 -12.28 1.61
C ASN A 51 -9.67 -11.01 2.45
N CYS A 52 -10.73 -10.21 2.49
CA CYS A 52 -10.80 -8.98 3.27
C CYS A 52 -12.21 -8.75 3.81
N SER A 53 -12.36 -7.79 4.72
CA SER A 53 -13.62 -7.40 5.36
C SER A 53 -14.21 -6.11 4.78
N PHE A 54 -13.79 -5.70 3.58
CA PHE A 54 -14.32 -4.53 2.87
C PHE A 54 -14.27 -4.80 1.35
N ASP A 55 -14.92 -3.99 0.53
CA ASP A 55 -14.86 -4.15 -0.93
C ASP A 55 -13.51 -3.64 -1.45
N ALA A 56 -12.63 -4.57 -1.83
CA ALA A 56 -11.29 -4.25 -2.30
C ALA A 56 -11.29 -3.58 -3.69
N ILE A 57 -12.15 -4.05 -4.60
CA ILE A 57 -12.20 -3.56 -5.98
C ILE A 57 -12.80 -2.15 -6.00
N ASP A 58 -13.91 -1.92 -5.29
CA ASP A 58 -14.47 -0.58 -5.13
C ASP A 58 -13.44 0.37 -4.48
N THR A 59 -12.74 -0.09 -3.44
CA THR A 59 -11.71 0.73 -2.78
C THR A 59 -10.62 1.16 -3.78
N ILE A 60 -10.11 0.26 -4.62
CA ILE A 60 -9.12 0.61 -5.64
C ILE A 60 -9.72 1.58 -6.67
N ASN A 61 -10.93 1.29 -7.16
CA ASN A 61 -11.60 2.12 -8.17
C ASN A 61 -11.87 3.55 -7.69
N ARG A 62 -12.26 3.75 -6.43
CA ARG A 62 -12.50 5.09 -5.86
C ARG A 62 -11.26 5.99 -5.82
N HIS A 63 -10.06 5.41 -5.79
CA HIS A 63 -8.80 6.16 -5.80
C HIS A 63 -8.23 6.37 -7.21
N ALA A 64 -8.74 5.65 -8.21
CA ALA A 64 -8.23 5.75 -9.57
C ALA A 64 -8.53 7.12 -10.19
N ARG A 65 -7.49 7.73 -10.75
CA ARG A 65 -7.58 9.03 -11.44
C ARG A 65 -8.00 8.85 -12.88
N THR A 66 -8.85 9.76 -13.35
CA THR A 66 -9.34 9.79 -14.74
C THR A 66 -8.64 10.86 -15.59
N ASP A 67 -7.86 11.74 -14.97
CA ASP A 67 -7.19 12.90 -15.57
C ASP A 67 -5.68 12.69 -15.76
N LEU A 68 -5.26 11.44 -15.97
CA LEU A 68 -3.85 11.08 -16.11
C LEU A 68 -3.29 11.41 -17.49
N THR A 69 -2.05 11.88 -17.51
CA THR A 69 -1.26 12.08 -18.73
C THR A 69 0.01 11.26 -18.64
N ALA A 70 0.27 10.48 -19.69
CA ALA A 70 1.46 9.66 -19.77
C ALA A 70 2.73 10.54 -19.77
N GLN A 71 3.75 10.11 -19.04
CA GLN A 71 5.02 10.81 -18.95
C GLN A 71 6.08 10.04 -19.74
N PRO A 72 6.76 10.63 -20.74
CA PRO A 72 7.65 9.90 -21.64
C PRO A 72 8.76 9.09 -20.98
N SER A 73 9.23 9.51 -19.80
CA SER A 73 10.33 8.88 -19.07
C SER A 73 9.89 7.88 -18.00
N TYR A 74 8.58 7.72 -17.77
CA TYR A 74 8.04 6.95 -16.65
C TYR A 74 6.92 6.02 -17.10
N VAL A 75 6.74 4.93 -16.36
CA VAL A 75 5.45 4.23 -16.31
C VAL A 75 4.60 4.98 -15.29
N THR A 76 3.40 5.39 -15.68
CA THR A 76 2.49 6.09 -14.76
C THR A 76 1.41 5.12 -14.30
N ASN A 77 1.17 4.97 -13.00
CA ASN A 77 0.08 4.11 -12.55
C ASN A 77 -1.25 4.86 -12.42
N PHE A 78 -2.30 4.15 -12.04
CA PHE A 78 -3.67 4.66 -11.91
C PHE A 78 -3.86 5.75 -10.83
N LEU A 79 -2.90 5.95 -9.94
CA LEU A 79 -2.88 7.04 -8.96
C LEU A 79 -2.16 8.29 -9.48
N GLY A 80 -1.51 8.18 -10.64
CA GLY A 80 -0.63 9.20 -11.22
C GLY A 80 0.81 9.12 -10.73
N VAL A 81 1.20 8.06 -10.03
CA VAL A 81 2.58 7.86 -9.58
C VAL A 81 3.46 7.49 -10.78
N ARG A 82 4.59 8.17 -10.87
CA ARG A 82 5.64 8.00 -11.88
C ARG A 82 6.65 7.00 -11.35
N VAL A 83 6.84 5.91 -12.11
CA VAL A 83 7.77 4.83 -11.81
C VAL A 83 8.83 4.79 -12.91
N ALA A 84 10.10 4.93 -12.52
CA ALA A 84 11.20 4.85 -13.47
C ALA A 84 11.39 3.38 -13.91
N PRO A 85 11.45 3.05 -15.20
CA PRO A 85 11.63 1.67 -15.65
C PRO A 85 12.85 0.97 -15.05
N LYS A 86 13.92 1.72 -14.74
CA LYS A 86 15.15 1.21 -14.13
C LYS A 86 14.97 0.62 -12.72
N PHE A 87 13.85 0.89 -12.06
CA PHE A 87 13.55 0.24 -10.79
C PHE A 87 13.30 -1.26 -11.00
N PHE A 88 12.74 -1.66 -12.16
CA PHE A 88 12.49 -3.07 -12.49
C PHE A 88 12.98 -3.36 -13.92
N PRO A 89 14.31 -3.35 -14.17
CA PRO A 89 14.88 -3.65 -15.46
C PRO A 89 14.44 -5.05 -15.94
N GLY A 90 14.19 -5.18 -17.23
CA GLY A 90 13.62 -6.39 -17.85
C GLY A 90 12.10 -6.49 -17.74
N ILE A 91 11.48 -6.01 -16.65
CA ILE A 91 10.01 -6.04 -16.47
C ILE A 91 9.34 -4.78 -17.03
N LEU A 92 9.98 -3.62 -16.85
CA LEU A 92 9.47 -2.31 -17.29
C LEU A 92 10.15 -1.77 -18.55
N ASP A 93 11.07 -2.52 -19.14
CA ASP A 93 11.76 -2.12 -20.36
C ASP A 93 10.76 -1.80 -21.48
N GLY A 94 10.94 -0.64 -22.11
CA GLY A 94 10.08 -0.17 -23.19
C GLY A 94 8.68 0.30 -22.76
N LYS A 95 8.35 0.31 -21.47
CA LYS A 95 7.03 0.76 -20.96
C LYS A 95 6.96 2.23 -20.61
N ALA A 96 8.07 2.97 -20.69
CA ALA A 96 8.05 4.42 -20.46
C ALA A 96 7.06 5.13 -21.41
N GLY A 97 6.33 6.12 -20.91
CA GLY A 97 5.27 6.78 -21.68
C GLY A 97 3.94 6.02 -21.69
N THR A 98 3.75 5.02 -20.84
CA THR A 98 2.47 4.31 -20.68
C THR A 98 1.78 4.65 -19.36
N ILE A 99 0.47 4.39 -19.31
CA ILE A 99 -0.34 4.43 -18.09
C ILE A 99 -0.81 3.01 -17.79
N GLU A 100 -0.60 2.50 -16.57
CA GLU A 100 -1.13 1.21 -16.14
C GLU A 100 -2.66 1.28 -15.99
N PRO A 101 -3.43 0.37 -16.62
CA PRO A 101 -4.88 0.36 -16.52
C PRO A 101 -5.35 -0.21 -15.17
N ILE A 102 -6.61 0.03 -14.82
CA ILE A 102 -7.34 -0.64 -13.73
C ILE A 102 -8.44 -1.56 -14.28
N PRO A 103 -8.86 -2.61 -13.54
CA PRO A 103 -8.28 -3.09 -12.28
C PRO A 103 -6.89 -3.72 -12.50
N ILE A 104 -6.05 -3.72 -11.46
CA ILE A 104 -4.75 -4.44 -11.44
C ILE A 104 -4.91 -5.66 -10.54
N PRO A 105 -5.17 -6.87 -11.10
CA PRO A 105 -5.27 -8.08 -10.30
C PRO A 105 -3.96 -8.40 -9.58
N ALA A 106 -2.87 -8.26 -10.34
CA ALA A 106 -1.51 -8.18 -9.86
C ALA A 106 -0.68 -7.44 -10.92
N ASN A 107 0.40 -6.81 -10.49
CA ASN A 107 1.45 -6.31 -11.37
C ASN A 107 2.82 -6.72 -10.82
N TRP A 108 3.87 -6.09 -11.35
CA TRP A 108 5.26 -6.38 -11.05
C TRP A 108 5.69 -6.07 -9.61
N HIS A 109 4.85 -5.42 -8.81
CA HIS A 109 5.18 -5.09 -7.41
C HIS A 109 4.06 -5.28 -6.39
N ALA A 110 2.84 -5.61 -6.82
CA ALA A 110 1.70 -5.69 -5.89
C ALA A 110 0.55 -6.54 -6.44
N ASP A 111 -0.30 -7.01 -5.53
CA ASP A 111 -1.59 -7.61 -5.83
C ASP A 111 -2.79 -6.79 -5.31
N ILE A 112 -4.01 -7.25 -5.60
CA ILE A 112 -5.25 -6.61 -5.11
C ILE A 112 -5.25 -6.45 -3.59
N ALA A 113 -4.78 -7.44 -2.82
CA ALA A 113 -4.85 -7.41 -1.37
C ALA A 113 -3.96 -6.29 -0.82
N GLU A 114 -2.75 -6.15 -1.35
CA GLU A 114 -1.81 -5.10 -0.98
C GLU A 114 -2.34 -3.71 -1.36
N TRP A 115 -2.80 -3.53 -2.62
CA TRP A 115 -3.39 -2.28 -3.09
C TRP A 115 -4.58 -1.85 -2.24
N ALA A 116 -5.53 -2.77 -2.03
CA ALA A 116 -6.75 -2.49 -1.31
C ALA A 116 -6.48 -2.17 0.17
N ALA A 117 -5.56 -2.89 0.82
CA ALA A 117 -5.18 -2.62 2.20
C ALA A 117 -4.50 -1.25 2.35
N ALA A 118 -3.57 -0.92 1.45
CA ALA A 118 -2.85 0.35 1.46
C ALA A 118 -3.79 1.54 1.24
N LEU A 119 -4.68 1.46 0.25
CA LEU A 119 -5.66 2.51 -0.03
C LEU A 119 -6.74 2.60 1.04
N ARG A 120 -7.12 1.48 1.67
CA ARG A 120 -8.01 1.49 2.82
C ARG A 120 -7.41 2.26 4.00
N ALA A 121 -6.09 2.17 4.22
CA ALA A 121 -5.43 2.97 5.25
C ALA A 121 -5.56 4.48 4.96
N VAL A 122 -5.48 4.89 3.70
CA VAL A 122 -5.71 6.29 3.27
C VAL A 122 -7.17 6.70 3.45
N ASP A 123 -8.12 5.80 3.19
CA ASP A 123 -9.54 6.06 3.44
C ASP A 123 -9.84 6.36 4.91
N LEU A 124 -9.19 5.63 5.82
CA LEU A 124 -9.34 5.76 7.25
C LEU A 124 -8.62 6.99 7.83
N ALA A 125 -7.66 7.55 7.09
CA ALA A 125 -7.00 8.78 7.48
C ALA A 125 -7.93 9.99 7.35
N LEU A 126 -7.80 10.89 8.31
CA LEU A 126 -8.45 12.19 8.33
C LEU A 126 -7.42 13.24 7.89
N GLU A 127 -7.10 14.25 8.69
CA GLU A 127 -6.29 15.41 8.31
C GLU A 127 -4.86 15.11 7.83
N ARG A 128 -4.28 14.00 8.31
CA ARG A 128 -2.91 13.60 7.96
C ARG A 128 -2.83 12.09 7.75
N PHE A 129 -2.20 11.69 6.66
CA PHE A 129 -1.79 10.32 6.42
C PHE A 129 -0.30 10.15 6.77
N ARG A 130 0.00 9.29 7.74
CA ARG A 130 1.38 8.92 8.10
C ARG A 130 1.58 7.44 7.85
N VAL A 131 2.67 7.09 7.17
CA VAL A 131 3.02 5.70 6.86
C VAL A 131 4.49 5.45 7.15
N VAL A 132 4.78 4.23 7.59
CA VAL A 132 6.12 3.70 7.71
C VAL A 132 6.21 2.45 6.83
N GLU A 133 7.15 2.44 5.89
CA GLU A 133 7.44 1.30 5.02
C GLU A 133 8.80 0.71 5.42
N LEU A 134 8.79 -0.56 5.87
CA LEU A 134 9.98 -1.28 6.33
C LEU A 134 10.47 -2.17 5.20
N GLY A 135 11.70 -1.94 4.72
CA GLY A 135 12.15 -2.49 3.44
C GLY A 135 11.44 -1.77 2.30
N CYS A 136 11.60 -0.45 2.22
CA CYS A 136 10.80 0.36 1.32
C CYS A 136 11.22 0.26 -0.15
N GLY A 137 12.39 -0.30 -0.44
CA GLY A 137 12.84 -0.43 -1.82
C GLY A 137 12.93 0.95 -2.50
N TRP A 138 12.24 1.11 -3.63
CA TRP A 138 12.08 2.40 -4.31
C TRP A 138 11.02 3.34 -3.67
N GLY A 139 10.49 3.00 -2.50
CA GLY A 139 9.41 3.74 -1.83
C GLY A 139 8.05 3.49 -2.46
N CYS A 140 7.76 2.23 -2.81
CA CYS A 140 6.54 1.86 -3.51
C CYS A 140 5.29 2.34 -2.78
N TRP A 141 5.13 1.92 -1.53
CA TRP A 141 3.93 2.25 -0.79
C TRP A 141 3.94 3.69 -0.31
N LEU A 142 5.11 4.29 -0.06
CA LEU A 142 5.22 5.73 0.21
C LEU A 142 4.65 6.58 -0.93
N ASN A 143 5.11 6.35 -2.17
CA ASN A 143 4.68 7.14 -3.33
C ASN A 143 3.19 6.95 -3.60
N ASN A 144 2.72 5.70 -3.58
CA ASN A 144 1.34 5.35 -3.89
C ASN A 144 0.35 5.88 -2.86
N THR A 145 0.57 5.58 -1.58
CA THR A 145 -0.33 6.04 -0.52
C THR A 145 -0.20 7.55 -0.30
N GLY A 146 0.99 8.13 -0.48
CA GLY A 146 1.20 9.57 -0.45
C GLY A 146 0.45 10.30 -1.56
N ALA A 147 0.48 9.79 -2.80
CA ALA A 147 -0.28 10.37 -3.91
C ALA A 147 -1.78 10.26 -3.68
N ALA A 148 -2.28 9.09 -3.27
CA ALA A 148 -3.68 8.89 -2.92
C ALA A 148 -4.15 9.84 -1.80
N ALA A 149 -3.34 10.00 -0.75
CA ALA A 149 -3.62 10.90 0.36
C ALA A 149 -3.67 12.37 -0.08
N ARG A 150 -2.70 12.83 -0.90
CA ARG A 150 -2.70 14.19 -1.46
C ARG A 150 -3.90 14.44 -2.37
N ASN A 151 -4.30 13.46 -3.18
CA ASN A 151 -5.49 13.57 -4.04
C ASN A 151 -6.78 13.72 -3.21
N LYS A 152 -6.83 13.15 -2.01
CA LYS A 152 -7.92 13.33 -1.04
C LYS A 152 -7.81 14.64 -0.23
N GLY A 153 -6.78 15.45 -0.45
CA GLY A 153 -6.53 16.70 0.25
C GLY A 153 -5.91 16.55 1.64
N LEU A 154 -5.29 15.40 1.94
CA LEU A 154 -4.63 15.15 3.21
C LEU A 154 -3.18 15.64 3.18
N SER A 155 -2.70 16.09 4.34
CA SER A 155 -1.25 16.25 4.55
C SER A 155 -0.59 14.88 4.71
N VAL A 156 0.69 14.77 4.38
CA VAL A 156 1.42 13.48 4.44
C VAL A 156 2.63 13.54 5.37
N ASP A 157 3.04 12.38 5.87
CA ASP A 157 4.35 12.15 6.51
C ASP A 157 4.80 10.71 6.19
N LEU A 158 5.78 10.59 5.30
CA LEU A 158 6.12 9.34 4.61
C LEU A 158 7.51 8.87 5.06
N ILE A 159 7.59 7.74 5.74
CA ILE A 159 8.84 7.27 6.35
C ILE A 159 9.25 5.92 5.74
N GLY A 160 10.35 5.91 5.00
CA GLY A 160 10.94 4.70 4.43
C GLY A 160 12.16 4.24 5.22
N ILE A 161 12.31 2.93 5.41
CA ILE A 161 13.50 2.30 5.95
C ILE A 161 13.99 1.28 4.93
N GLU A 162 15.23 1.39 4.47
CA GLU A 162 15.81 0.51 3.46
C GLU A 162 17.27 0.20 3.77
N GLY A 163 17.69 -1.05 3.65
CA GLY A 163 19.05 -1.52 3.93
C GLY A 163 19.99 -1.42 2.72
N ASP A 164 19.46 -1.51 1.50
CA ASP A 164 20.25 -1.37 0.27
C ASP A 164 20.46 0.11 -0.10
N ALA A 165 21.71 0.50 -0.32
CA ALA A 165 22.04 1.90 -0.60
C ALA A 165 21.57 2.38 -1.99
N GLU A 166 21.49 1.49 -2.99
CA GLU A 166 20.96 1.83 -4.31
C GLU A 166 19.43 1.94 -4.26
N HIS A 167 18.74 1.07 -3.52
CA HIS A 167 17.30 1.21 -3.29
C HIS A 167 16.97 2.48 -2.51
N VAL A 168 17.78 2.85 -1.50
CA VAL A 168 17.65 4.17 -0.84
C VAL A 168 17.71 5.32 -1.85
N ALA A 169 18.64 5.25 -2.81
CA ALA A 169 18.73 6.25 -3.87
C ALA A 169 17.51 6.23 -4.81
N TYR A 170 16.99 5.03 -5.14
CA TYR A 170 15.74 4.90 -5.91
C TYR A 170 14.54 5.47 -5.17
N ALA A 171 14.42 5.26 -3.86
CA ALA A 171 13.37 5.87 -3.06
C ALA A 171 13.44 7.39 -3.11
N GLN A 172 14.62 7.97 -2.86
CA GLN A 172 14.83 9.41 -2.95
C GLN A 172 14.44 9.97 -4.33
N GLU A 173 14.89 9.31 -5.39
CA GLU A 173 14.56 9.70 -6.77
C GLU A 173 13.05 9.58 -7.06
N ALA A 174 12.40 8.51 -6.61
CA ALA A 174 10.98 8.31 -6.81
C ALA A 174 10.15 9.39 -6.08
N MET A 175 10.51 9.71 -4.83
CA MET A 175 9.84 10.76 -4.07
C MET A 175 9.96 12.12 -4.79
N ALA A 176 11.15 12.46 -5.29
CA ALA A 176 11.38 13.68 -6.06
C ALA A 176 10.60 13.69 -7.39
N ALA A 177 10.60 12.58 -8.13
CA ALA A 177 9.89 12.46 -9.41
C ALA A 177 8.37 12.64 -9.26
N ASN A 178 7.83 12.24 -8.10
CA ASN A 178 6.42 12.37 -7.73
C ASN A 178 6.10 13.68 -6.99
N GLY A 179 7.08 14.58 -6.85
CA GLY A 179 6.87 15.93 -6.34
C GLY A 179 6.55 16.00 -4.86
N PHE A 180 7.07 15.06 -4.06
CA PHE A 180 7.08 15.17 -2.60
C PHE A 180 8.19 16.11 -2.15
N LEU A 181 7.90 16.94 -1.15
CA LEU A 181 8.84 17.88 -0.54
C LEU A 181 9.69 17.19 0.54
N GLU A 182 10.87 17.74 0.82
CA GLU A 182 11.80 17.19 1.82
C GLU A 182 11.22 17.10 3.24
N ASP A 183 10.21 17.92 3.56
CA ASP A 183 9.50 17.88 4.85
C ASP A 183 8.28 16.94 4.86
N GLU A 184 7.90 16.40 3.70
CA GLU A 184 6.82 15.42 3.55
C GLU A 184 7.31 13.97 3.69
N PHE A 185 8.62 13.72 3.52
CA PHE A 185 9.15 12.36 3.58
C PHE A 185 10.55 12.25 4.17
N ARG A 186 10.88 11.05 4.64
CA ARG A 186 12.21 10.68 5.15
C ARG A 186 12.55 9.26 4.73
N ILE A 187 13.66 9.08 4.01
CA ILE A 187 14.24 7.75 3.74
C ILE A 187 15.44 7.55 4.65
N ILE A 188 15.40 6.47 5.42
CA ILE A 188 16.43 6.09 6.38
C ILE A 188 17.17 4.88 5.82
N HIS A 189 18.48 5.04 5.60
CA HIS A 189 19.35 3.90 5.31
C HIS A 189 19.57 3.09 6.58
N GLY A 190 18.92 1.94 6.69
CA GLY A 190 18.94 1.08 7.86
C GLY A 190 18.07 -0.16 7.73
N VAL A 191 18.20 -1.07 8.67
CA VAL A 191 17.41 -2.31 8.74
C VAL A 191 16.56 -2.28 10.00
N ALA A 192 15.26 -2.57 9.87
CA ALA A 192 14.37 -2.67 11.02
C ALA A 192 14.71 -3.92 11.85
N ALA A 193 15.05 -3.72 13.13
CA ALA A 193 15.42 -4.78 14.05
C ALA A 193 14.85 -4.51 15.46
N PRO A 194 14.67 -5.54 16.31
CA PRO A 194 14.19 -5.37 17.69
C PRO A 194 15.12 -4.53 18.56
N GLU A 195 16.42 -4.52 18.25
CA GLU A 195 17.45 -3.81 19.00
C GLU A 195 18.35 -3.01 18.06
N LYS A 196 18.98 -1.96 18.60
CA LYS A 196 19.95 -1.16 17.84
C LYS A 196 21.22 -1.98 17.61
N GLY A 197 21.69 -2.01 16.37
CA GLY A 197 22.93 -2.69 16.02
C GLY A 197 23.41 -2.34 14.62
N VAL A 198 24.30 -3.17 14.09
CA VAL A 198 24.81 -3.10 12.73
C VAL A 198 24.43 -4.39 12.02
N ALA A 199 23.85 -4.28 10.83
CA ALA A 199 23.55 -5.41 9.97
C ALA A 199 24.57 -5.46 8.83
N LEU A 200 25.00 -6.66 8.45
CA LEU A 200 25.66 -6.88 7.16
C LEU A 200 24.56 -6.93 6.11
N PHE A 201 24.69 -6.13 5.06
CA PHE A 201 23.74 -6.08 3.96
C PHE A 201 24.44 -6.42 2.63
N PRO A 202 23.83 -7.23 1.75
CA PRO A 202 24.42 -7.56 0.46
C PRO A 202 24.69 -6.30 -0.38
N VAL A 203 25.77 -6.35 -1.17
CA VAL A 203 26.00 -5.38 -2.26
C VAL A 203 25.83 -6.15 -3.56
N VAL A 204 24.86 -5.73 -4.36
CA VAL A 204 24.51 -6.37 -5.63
C VAL A 204 24.91 -5.49 -6.81
N GLY A 205 25.30 -6.08 -7.93
CA GLY A 205 25.76 -5.32 -9.10
C GLY A 205 24.64 -4.63 -9.90
N ASN A 206 23.37 -4.97 -9.63
CA ASN A 206 22.20 -4.36 -10.23
C ASN A 206 21.03 -4.46 -9.25
N ALA A 207 20.84 -3.43 -8.41
CA ALA A 207 19.79 -3.47 -7.40
C ALA A 207 18.37 -3.49 -8.01
N GLY A 208 18.16 -2.95 -9.21
CA GLY A 208 16.86 -3.06 -9.88
C GLY A 208 16.48 -4.50 -10.24
N ALA A 209 17.48 -5.36 -10.50
CA ALA A 209 17.26 -6.76 -10.81
C ALA A 209 17.29 -7.69 -9.58
N SER A 210 17.52 -7.15 -8.38
CA SER A 210 17.66 -7.92 -7.14
C SER A 210 16.82 -7.29 -6.03
N TRP A 211 15.73 -7.96 -5.67
CA TRP A 211 14.81 -7.54 -4.64
C TRP A 211 14.72 -8.64 -3.57
N GLY A 212 15.14 -8.31 -2.33
CA GLY A 212 15.31 -9.26 -1.23
C GLY A 212 16.69 -9.91 -1.20
#